data_AF-A0A2D5Z3Y2-F1
#
_entry.id   AF-A0A2D5Z3Y2-F1
#
_cell.length_a   1.000
_cell.length_b   1.000
_cell.length_c   1.000
_cell.angle_alpha   90.00
_cell.angle_beta   90.00
_cell.angle_gamma   90.00
#
_symmetry.space_group_name_H-M   'P 1'
#
loop_
_entity.id
_entity.type
_entity.pdbx_description
1 polymer ?
#
loop_
_entity_poly.entity_id
_entity_poly.type
_entity_poly.pdbx_seq_one_letter_code
_entity_poly.pdbx_strand_id
1 'polypeptide(L)'
;MLGLVEETIKAGGAPRTLLAATLLAGLHDLRPSPVGNDLHVNMMVASAMELGDRSSKVDSWLLAIWNADYYKRVKHDQWGLAQRPEVKKSSAAAARKEFHAAMNAWDALRVDRAVIELWRHHRDAGAMFEEIWPYGARCFHAIGHKPVYTSQIARALPAFNRRQQEAALRSLARGLVSGRMVKVYRRSRELVARLPDGWLRGKEQPSRSGEILLGLRSCDSKQAQDLVITAFREGIGPQTVWDGLRLYASELFHQRAHDQAPDRGAVVLPVHAVTEIEALGYAWRAATHDATKRLLVLQAAGWLPDHRVLFARRTGHDTSRPGLDVVARERGQIQIAAELARLTRSVAHRAAEAHQIKYAAALANEVRYVHPRWRPWLVAPAAIYLMAGAESESTRKAMAVLKRAGVS
;
A
#
# COMPACT_ATOMS: atom_id res chain seq x y z
N MET A 1 8.76 16.51 -20.87
CA MET A 1 8.31 16.32 -19.47
C MET A 1 8.50 17.59 -18.68
N LEU A 2 9.73 18.02 -18.37
CA LEU A 2 9.92 19.27 -17.60
C LEU A 2 9.33 20.53 -18.27
N GLY A 3 9.35 20.62 -19.61
CA GLY A 3 8.63 21.68 -20.34
C GLY A 3 7.12 21.65 -20.11
N LEU A 4 6.50 20.47 -20.24
CA LEU A 4 5.07 20.26 -19.94
C LEU A 4 4.73 20.63 -18.48
N VAL A 5 5.63 20.35 -17.53
CA VAL A 5 5.45 20.76 -16.13
C VAL A 5 5.47 22.28 -16.00
N GLU A 6 6.42 22.95 -16.66
CA GLU A 6 6.50 24.42 -16.67
C GLU A 6 5.23 25.05 -17.26
N GLU A 7 4.75 24.53 -18.39
CA GLU A 7 3.49 24.94 -19.03
C GLU A 7 2.29 24.70 -18.12
N THR A 8 2.21 23.53 -17.47
CA THR A 8 1.14 23.19 -16.53
C THR A 8 1.09 24.18 -15.37
N ILE A 9 2.24 24.55 -14.82
CA ILE A 9 2.33 25.55 -13.74
C ILE A 9 1.90 26.93 -14.23
N LYS A 10 2.41 27.38 -15.38
CA LYS A 10 2.07 28.67 -15.99
C LYS A 10 0.58 28.78 -16.33
N ALA A 11 -0.07 27.66 -16.64
CA ALA A 11 -1.51 27.57 -16.86
C ALA A 11 -2.34 27.48 -15.56
N GLY A 12 -1.73 27.64 -14.38
CA GLY A 12 -2.42 27.58 -13.08
C GLY A 12 -2.70 26.15 -12.58
N GLY A 13 -2.06 25.14 -13.15
CA GLY A 13 -2.18 23.75 -12.71
C GLY A 13 -1.58 23.48 -11.33
N ALA A 14 -1.97 22.34 -10.74
CA ALA A 14 -1.50 21.90 -9.43
C ALA A 14 -0.73 20.58 -9.52
N PRO A 15 0.12 20.23 -8.52
CA PRO A 15 0.83 18.94 -8.49
C PRO A 15 -0.09 17.73 -8.65
N ARG A 16 -1.30 17.81 -8.06
CA ARG A 16 -2.34 16.78 -8.16
C ARG A 16 -2.78 16.51 -9.61
N THR A 17 -2.78 17.52 -10.48
CA THR A 17 -3.11 17.35 -11.90
C THR A 17 -2.07 16.47 -12.61
N LEU A 18 -0.79 16.72 -12.38
CA LEU A 18 0.29 15.92 -12.95
C LEU A 18 0.28 14.48 -12.41
N LEU A 19 0.04 14.32 -11.11
CA LEU A 19 -0.09 13.00 -10.47
C LEU A 19 -1.28 12.21 -11.03
N ALA A 20 -2.45 12.84 -11.16
CA ALA A 20 -3.63 12.23 -11.77
C ALA A 20 -3.37 11.79 -13.23
N ALA A 21 -2.73 12.65 -14.03
CA ALA A 21 -2.35 12.33 -15.40
C ALA A 21 -1.36 11.16 -15.46
N THR A 22 -0.36 11.14 -14.56
CA THR A 22 0.63 10.05 -14.46
C THR A 22 -0.04 8.71 -14.11
N LEU A 23 -0.98 8.71 -13.16
CA LEU A 23 -1.74 7.50 -12.81
C LEU A 23 -2.57 7.01 -14.00
N LEU A 24 -3.25 7.91 -14.71
CA LEU A 24 -4.07 7.53 -15.88
C LEU A 24 -3.23 6.99 -17.03
N ALA A 25 -2.06 7.58 -17.30
CA ALA A 25 -1.11 7.06 -18.28
C ALA A 25 -0.65 5.66 -17.89
N GLY A 26 -0.22 5.46 -16.64
CA GLY A 26 0.16 4.13 -16.16
C GLY A 26 -0.97 3.11 -16.21
N LEU A 27 -2.21 3.50 -15.89
CA LEU A 27 -3.40 2.63 -15.97
C LEU A 27 -3.70 2.15 -17.39
N HIS A 28 -3.37 2.98 -18.38
CA HIS A 28 -3.60 2.71 -19.79
C HIS A 28 -2.44 1.97 -20.43
N ASP A 29 -1.19 2.31 -20.10
CA ASP A 29 0.00 1.86 -20.84
C ASP A 29 0.70 0.67 -20.15
N LEU A 30 0.43 0.41 -18.87
CA LEU A 30 1.11 -0.65 -18.12
C LEU A 30 0.24 -1.88 -17.91
N ARG A 31 0.80 -3.05 -18.28
CA ARG A 31 0.16 -4.34 -18.05
C ARG A 31 -0.11 -4.54 -16.55
N PRO A 32 -1.36 -4.81 -16.13
CA PRO A 32 -1.71 -4.91 -14.71
C PRO A 32 -1.30 -6.23 -14.06
N SER A 33 -0.55 -7.10 -14.75
CA SER A 33 -0.22 -8.45 -14.31
C SER A 33 1.17 -8.91 -14.76
N PRO A 34 1.97 -9.56 -13.89
CA PRO A 34 1.72 -9.69 -12.45
C PRO A 34 1.71 -8.31 -11.77
N VAL A 35 0.95 -8.15 -10.68
CA VAL A 35 0.97 -6.87 -9.94
C VAL A 35 2.32 -6.74 -9.27
N GLY A 36 3.06 -5.68 -9.59
CA GLY A 36 4.46 -5.47 -9.21
C GLY A 36 5.26 -4.83 -10.33
N ASN A 37 6.59 -4.77 -10.18
CA ASN A 37 7.51 -4.25 -11.20
C ASN A 37 7.05 -2.87 -11.75
N ASP A 38 6.71 -2.78 -13.02
CA ASP A 38 6.34 -1.55 -13.71
C ASP A 38 5.11 -0.85 -13.08
N LEU A 39 4.19 -1.61 -12.48
CA LEU A 39 3.02 -1.03 -11.79
C LEU A 39 3.37 -0.24 -10.52
N HIS A 40 4.64 -0.22 -10.10
CA HIS A 40 5.10 0.71 -9.08
C HIS A 40 4.76 2.16 -9.42
N VAL A 41 4.72 2.50 -10.72
CA VAL A 41 4.21 3.79 -11.23
C VAL A 41 2.85 4.14 -10.61
N ASN A 42 1.88 3.23 -10.69
CA ASN A 42 0.53 3.48 -10.22
C ASN A 42 0.42 3.35 -8.69
N MET A 43 1.18 2.42 -8.11
CA MET A 43 1.10 2.07 -6.69
C MET A 43 1.68 3.15 -5.75
N MET A 44 2.27 4.22 -6.27
CA MET A 44 2.82 5.31 -5.46
C MET A 44 2.11 6.65 -5.65
N VAL A 45 1.24 6.81 -6.65
CA VAL A 45 0.67 8.11 -6.98
C VAL A 45 -0.19 8.66 -5.85
N ALA A 46 -1.10 7.86 -5.27
CA ALA A 46 -1.91 8.32 -4.16
C ALA A 46 -1.06 8.59 -2.90
N SER A 47 0.01 7.83 -2.67
CA SER A 47 1.02 8.15 -1.66
C SER A 47 1.69 9.50 -1.90
N ALA A 48 2.07 9.83 -3.13
CA ALA A 48 2.65 11.13 -3.46
C ALA A 48 1.65 12.28 -3.31
N MET A 49 0.38 12.07 -3.67
CA MET A 49 -0.69 13.04 -3.42
C MET A 49 -0.82 13.34 -1.92
N GLU A 50 -0.89 12.30 -1.10
CA GLU A 50 -1.06 12.43 0.35
C GLU A 50 0.11 13.12 1.04
N LEU A 51 1.35 12.78 0.65
CA LEU A 51 2.55 13.44 1.15
C LEU A 51 2.58 14.91 0.70
N GLY A 52 2.23 15.18 -0.57
CA GLY A 52 2.16 16.53 -1.13
C GLY A 52 1.16 17.42 -0.38
N ASP A 53 -0.03 16.93 -0.04
CA ASP A 53 -1.04 17.72 0.68
C ASP A 53 -0.56 18.27 2.05
N ARG A 54 0.52 17.71 2.60
CA ARG A 54 1.11 18.09 3.90
C ARG A 54 2.48 18.74 3.77
N SER A 55 2.93 18.99 2.56
CA SER A 55 4.26 19.47 2.25
C SER A 55 4.22 20.91 1.76
N SER A 56 5.40 21.54 1.65
CA SER A 56 5.51 22.82 0.97
C SER A 56 5.08 22.71 -0.50
N LYS A 57 4.78 23.85 -1.14
CA LYS A 57 4.42 23.89 -2.56
C LYS A 57 5.53 23.29 -3.43
N VAL A 58 6.79 23.61 -3.13
CA VAL A 58 7.97 23.06 -3.81
C VAL A 58 8.05 21.54 -3.64
N ASP A 59 8.01 21.04 -2.40
CA ASP A 59 8.14 19.61 -2.13
C ASP A 59 7.01 18.80 -2.78
N SER A 60 5.79 19.34 -2.81
CA SER A 60 4.64 18.74 -3.49
C SER A 60 4.85 18.60 -5.00
N TRP A 61 5.40 19.64 -5.63
CA TRP A 61 5.76 19.58 -7.04
C TRP A 61 6.90 18.62 -7.32
N LEU A 62 7.93 18.56 -6.46
CA LEU A 62 9.02 17.61 -6.60
C LEU A 62 8.51 16.16 -6.57
N LEU A 63 7.61 15.83 -5.65
CA LEU A 63 6.97 14.51 -5.60
C LEU A 63 6.20 14.20 -6.90
N ALA A 64 5.44 15.16 -7.43
CA ALA A 64 4.68 15.00 -8.67
C ALA A 64 5.60 14.80 -9.90
N ILE A 65 6.66 15.61 -10.01
CA ILE A 65 7.64 15.51 -11.08
C ILE A 65 8.40 14.20 -11.01
N TRP A 66 8.79 13.77 -9.80
CA TRP A 66 9.48 12.48 -9.61
C TRP A 66 8.61 11.31 -10.08
N ASN A 67 7.32 11.32 -9.76
CA ASN A 67 6.37 10.30 -10.21
C ASN A 67 6.30 10.24 -11.74
N ALA A 68 6.14 11.40 -12.39
CA ALA A 68 6.09 11.50 -13.84
C ALA A 68 7.42 11.10 -14.51
N ASP A 69 8.56 11.44 -13.90
CA ASP A 69 9.88 11.04 -14.40
C ASP A 69 10.11 9.53 -14.25
N TYR A 70 9.70 8.95 -13.11
CA TYR A 70 9.76 7.51 -12.89
C TYR A 70 8.93 6.75 -13.92
N TYR A 71 7.70 7.20 -14.21
CA TYR A 71 6.89 6.65 -15.29
C TYR A 71 7.64 6.58 -16.63
N LYS A 72 8.34 7.66 -17.01
CA LYS A 72 9.11 7.69 -18.26
C LYS A 72 10.33 6.77 -18.29
N ARG A 73 10.91 6.46 -17.14
CA ARG A 73 12.12 5.61 -17.03
C ARG A 73 11.79 4.12 -17.03
N VAL A 74 10.59 3.77 -16.59
CA VAL A 74 10.11 2.38 -16.58
C VAL A 74 9.98 1.90 -18.03
N LYS A 75 10.77 0.89 -18.38
CA LYS A 75 10.66 0.22 -19.68
C LYS A 75 9.57 -0.82 -19.57
N HIS A 76 8.43 -0.55 -20.21
CA HIS A 76 7.33 -1.49 -20.28
C HIS A 76 7.16 -2.02 -21.71
N ASP A 77 6.43 -3.13 -21.83
CA ASP A 77 6.04 -3.67 -23.12
C ASP A 77 5.00 -2.78 -23.82
N GLN A 78 4.74 -3.06 -25.10
CA GLN A 78 3.68 -2.38 -25.87
C GLN A 78 2.28 -2.89 -25.47
N TRP A 79 1.97 -2.83 -24.19
CA TRP A 79 0.64 -3.13 -23.68
C TRP A 79 -0.22 -1.87 -23.69
N GLY A 80 -1.52 -2.05 -23.92
CA GLY A 80 -2.52 -0.99 -23.79
C GLY A 80 -3.79 -1.55 -23.19
N LEU A 81 -4.48 -0.75 -22.38
CA LEU A 81 -5.81 -1.10 -21.89
C LEU A 81 -6.75 -1.14 -23.09
N ALA A 82 -7.19 -2.34 -23.44
CA ALA A 82 -8.07 -2.56 -24.59
C ALA A 82 -9.31 -1.66 -24.53
N GLN A 83 -9.87 -1.39 -25.72
CA GLN A 83 -11.14 -0.69 -25.85
C GLN A 83 -12.18 -1.29 -24.90
N ARG A 84 -13.04 -0.42 -24.39
CA ARG A 84 -14.09 -0.80 -23.46
C ARG A 84 -14.94 -1.91 -24.09
N PRO A 85 -14.98 -3.12 -23.50
CA PRO A 85 -15.74 -4.22 -24.09
C PRO A 85 -17.24 -3.94 -24.02
N GLU A 86 -17.98 -4.57 -24.93
CA GLU A 86 -19.44 -4.59 -24.86
C GLU A 86 -19.92 -5.42 -23.67
N VAL A 87 -20.96 -4.93 -23.01
CA VAL A 87 -21.51 -5.52 -21.80
C VAL A 87 -23.03 -5.57 -21.90
N LYS A 88 -23.60 -6.76 -21.71
CA LYS A 88 -25.05 -6.96 -21.64
C LYS A 88 -25.56 -6.47 -20.28
N LYS A 89 -26.54 -5.57 -20.32
CA LYS A 89 -27.20 -5.08 -19.10
C LYS A 89 -27.87 -6.24 -18.36
N SER A 90 -27.68 -6.27 -17.06
CA SER A 90 -28.22 -7.28 -16.15
C SER A 90 -28.75 -6.63 -14.88
N SER A 91 -29.40 -7.41 -14.01
CA SER A 91 -29.75 -6.93 -12.68
C SER A 91 -28.49 -6.75 -11.81
N ALA A 92 -28.55 -5.88 -10.80
CA ALA A 92 -27.42 -5.66 -9.88
C ALA A 92 -26.93 -6.97 -9.22
N ALA A 93 -27.87 -7.86 -8.84
CA ALA A 93 -27.53 -9.16 -8.26
C ALA A 93 -26.81 -10.08 -9.25
N ALA A 94 -27.24 -10.10 -10.51
CA ALA A 94 -26.59 -10.90 -11.56
C ALA A 94 -25.19 -10.35 -11.89
N ALA A 95 -25.04 -9.03 -12.00
CA ALA A 95 -23.76 -8.35 -12.20
C ALA A 95 -22.77 -8.69 -11.08
N ARG A 96 -23.22 -8.62 -9.82
CA ARG A 96 -22.41 -8.98 -8.65
C ARG A 96 -21.98 -10.44 -8.69
N LYS A 97 -22.94 -11.36 -8.90
CA LYS A 97 -22.66 -12.80 -9.02
C LYS A 97 -21.62 -13.09 -10.10
N GLU A 98 -21.75 -12.46 -11.26
CA GLU A 98 -20.84 -12.63 -12.39
C GLU A 98 -19.43 -12.10 -12.08
N PHE A 99 -19.32 -10.93 -11.46
CA PHE A 99 -18.02 -10.40 -11.02
C PHE A 99 -17.30 -11.37 -10.08
N HIS A 100 -17.97 -11.88 -9.04
CA HIS A 100 -17.36 -12.84 -8.14
C HIS A 100 -16.99 -14.16 -8.85
N ALA A 101 -17.84 -14.65 -9.76
CA ALA A 101 -17.56 -15.84 -10.55
C ALA A 101 -16.31 -15.65 -11.42
N ALA A 102 -16.19 -14.53 -12.13
CA ALA A 102 -15.02 -14.19 -12.95
C ALA A 102 -13.74 -14.07 -12.11
N MET A 103 -13.82 -13.38 -10.97
CA MET A 103 -12.70 -13.24 -10.03
C MET A 103 -12.22 -14.60 -9.50
N ASN A 104 -13.15 -15.50 -9.18
CA ASN A 104 -12.86 -16.85 -8.68
C ASN A 104 -12.34 -17.79 -9.77
N ALA A 105 -12.75 -17.61 -11.02
CA ALA A 105 -12.24 -18.34 -12.18
C ALA A 105 -10.82 -17.91 -12.58
N TRP A 106 -10.32 -16.78 -12.05
CA TRP A 106 -9.05 -16.15 -12.46
C TRP A 106 -9.02 -15.78 -13.94
N ASP A 107 -10.16 -15.36 -14.49
CA ASP A 107 -10.30 -15.04 -15.92
C ASP A 107 -10.20 -13.52 -16.14
N ALA A 108 -9.08 -13.09 -16.72
CA ALA A 108 -8.75 -11.69 -16.94
C ALA A 108 -9.67 -10.99 -17.96
N LEU A 109 -10.20 -11.69 -18.95
CA LEU A 109 -11.11 -11.08 -19.94
C LEU A 109 -12.53 -11.02 -19.40
N ARG A 110 -12.96 -12.07 -18.70
CA ARG A 110 -14.28 -12.12 -18.07
C ARG A 110 -14.40 -11.10 -16.95
N VAL A 111 -13.35 -10.92 -16.13
CA VAL A 111 -13.38 -9.91 -15.06
C VAL A 111 -13.44 -8.48 -15.61
N ASP A 112 -12.77 -8.21 -16.74
CA ASP A 112 -12.79 -6.89 -17.39
C ASP A 112 -14.20 -6.49 -17.83
N ARG A 113 -15.00 -7.44 -18.34
CA ARG A 113 -16.42 -7.21 -18.65
C ARG A 113 -17.27 -7.10 -17.40
N ALA A 114 -17.08 -8.01 -16.44
CA ALA A 114 -17.91 -8.09 -15.25
C ALA A 114 -17.76 -6.87 -14.33
N VAL A 115 -16.55 -6.30 -14.23
CA VAL A 115 -16.31 -5.11 -13.40
C VAL A 115 -17.01 -3.87 -13.97
N ILE A 116 -17.10 -3.74 -15.30
CA ILE A 116 -17.84 -2.66 -15.95
C ILE A 116 -19.33 -2.80 -15.65
N GLU A 117 -19.89 -4.00 -15.83
CA GLU A 117 -21.31 -4.24 -15.55
C GLU A 117 -21.64 -3.94 -14.10
N LEU A 118 -20.84 -4.45 -13.17
CA LEU A 118 -21.02 -4.22 -11.74
C LEU A 118 -20.91 -2.73 -11.38
N TRP A 119 -19.94 -2.02 -11.97
CA TRP A 119 -19.74 -0.59 -11.72
C TRP A 119 -20.96 0.24 -12.09
N ARG A 120 -21.73 -0.14 -13.12
CA ARG A 120 -22.95 0.58 -13.53
C ARG A 120 -24.03 0.62 -12.44
N HIS A 121 -24.05 -0.37 -11.54
CA HIS A 121 -25.03 -0.47 -10.46
C HIS A 121 -24.58 0.25 -9.18
N HIS A 122 -23.32 0.67 -9.09
CA HIS A 122 -22.77 1.35 -7.92
C HIS A 122 -22.77 2.88 -8.09
N ARG A 123 -23.23 3.62 -7.09
CA ARG A 123 -23.26 5.08 -7.14
C ARG A 123 -21.90 5.69 -6.79
N ASP A 124 -21.19 5.08 -5.85
CA ASP A 124 -19.90 5.55 -5.35
C ASP A 124 -18.84 4.44 -5.32
N ALA A 125 -17.58 4.87 -5.19
CA ALA A 125 -16.42 4.00 -5.11
C ALA A 125 -16.42 3.08 -3.88
N GLY A 126 -16.90 3.54 -2.74
CA GLY A 126 -16.86 2.79 -1.48
C GLY A 126 -17.63 1.49 -1.60
N ALA A 127 -18.87 1.55 -2.09
CA ALA A 127 -19.70 0.38 -2.29
C ALA A 127 -19.09 -0.60 -3.33
N MET A 128 -18.44 -0.10 -4.39
CA MET A 128 -17.72 -0.96 -5.33
C MET A 128 -16.54 -1.69 -4.67
N PHE A 129 -15.83 -1.01 -3.77
CA PHE A 129 -14.67 -1.58 -3.10
C PHE A 129 -15.01 -2.65 -2.07
N GLU A 130 -16.23 -2.65 -1.50
CA GLU A 130 -16.72 -3.78 -0.69
C GLU A 130 -16.63 -5.12 -1.43
N GLU A 131 -16.88 -5.12 -2.74
CA GLU A 131 -16.76 -6.33 -3.58
C GLU A 131 -15.31 -6.68 -3.91
N ILE A 132 -14.41 -5.70 -3.87
CA ILE A 132 -13.01 -5.82 -4.30
C ILE A 132 -12.08 -6.19 -3.13
N TRP A 133 -12.34 -5.70 -1.90
CA TRP A 133 -11.43 -5.88 -0.76
C TRP A 133 -11.00 -7.33 -0.52
N PRO A 134 -11.91 -8.32 -0.52
CA PRO A 134 -11.51 -9.72 -0.35
C PRO A 134 -10.51 -10.19 -1.40
N TYR A 135 -10.65 -9.71 -2.64
CA TYR A 135 -9.77 -10.08 -3.74
C TYR A 135 -8.45 -9.31 -3.74
N GLY A 136 -8.45 -8.06 -3.31
CA GLY A 136 -7.23 -7.28 -3.05
C GLY A 136 -6.32 -8.00 -2.06
N ALA A 137 -6.90 -8.57 -1.01
CA ALA A 137 -6.21 -9.33 0.02
C ALA A 137 -6.01 -10.82 -0.30
N ARG A 138 -6.42 -11.32 -1.47
CA ARG A 138 -6.52 -12.78 -1.72
C ARG A 138 -5.19 -13.49 -1.89
N CYS A 139 -4.20 -12.82 -2.45
CA CYS A 139 -3.05 -13.51 -3.02
C CYS A 139 -1.73 -12.85 -2.64
N PHE A 140 -0.84 -13.63 -2.04
CA PHE A 140 0.50 -13.21 -1.63
C PHE A 140 1.54 -13.26 -2.79
N HIS A 141 1.12 -13.70 -3.98
CA HIS A 141 2.01 -13.79 -5.13
C HIS A 141 2.64 -12.43 -5.45
N ALA A 142 3.89 -12.46 -5.90
CA ALA A 142 4.71 -11.26 -6.12
C ALA A 142 4.87 -10.40 -4.85
N ILE A 143 4.95 -11.02 -3.66
CA ILE A 143 5.24 -10.31 -2.40
C ILE A 143 4.14 -9.27 -2.14
N GLY A 144 2.89 -9.74 -2.15
CA GLY A 144 1.73 -8.98 -1.70
C GLY A 144 1.52 -7.58 -2.31
N HIS A 145 1.91 -7.32 -3.56
CA HIS A 145 1.65 -6.01 -4.19
C HIS A 145 0.16 -5.68 -4.37
N LYS A 146 -0.73 -6.67 -4.31
CA LYS A 146 -2.16 -6.50 -4.60
C LYS A 146 -2.93 -5.65 -3.60
N PRO A 147 -2.84 -5.82 -2.27
CA PRO A 147 -3.47 -4.88 -1.33
C PRO A 147 -2.99 -3.46 -1.55
N VAL A 148 -1.69 -3.27 -1.80
CA VAL A 148 -1.11 -1.95 -2.06
C VAL A 148 -1.75 -1.35 -3.32
N TYR A 149 -1.77 -2.07 -4.44
CA TYR A 149 -2.41 -1.57 -5.66
C TYR A 149 -3.90 -1.26 -5.46
N THR A 150 -4.63 -2.16 -4.80
CA THR A 150 -6.05 -1.99 -4.48
C THR A 150 -6.30 -0.73 -3.67
N SER A 151 -5.53 -0.51 -2.60
CA SER A 151 -5.69 0.63 -1.70
C SER A 151 -5.29 1.95 -2.36
N GLN A 152 -4.27 1.94 -3.20
CA GLN A 152 -3.82 3.11 -3.94
C GLN A 152 -4.86 3.55 -4.97
N ILE A 153 -5.46 2.60 -5.71
CA ILE A 153 -6.59 2.90 -6.60
C ILE A 153 -7.79 3.42 -5.81
N ALA A 154 -8.13 2.81 -4.68
CA ALA A 154 -9.24 3.28 -3.85
C ALA A 154 -9.06 4.72 -3.35
N ARG A 155 -7.85 5.09 -2.95
CA ARG A 155 -7.53 6.46 -2.50
C ARG A 155 -7.59 7.48 -3.65
N ALA A 156 -7.17 7.09 -4.85
CA ALA A 156 -7.17 7.96 -6.01
C ALA A 156 -8.54 8.09 -6.69
N LEU A 157 -9.39 7.07 -6.59
CA LEU A 157 -10.64 6.97 -7.35
C LEU A 157 -11.57 8.19 -7.21
N PRO A 158 -11.73 8.82 -6.03
CA PRO A 158 -12.57 10.02 -5.87
C PRO A 158 -12.10 11.23 -6.68
N ALA A 159 -10.82 11.31 -7.07
CA ALA A 159 -10.29 12.41 -7.87
C ALA A 159 -10.60 12.29 -9.38
N PHE A 160 -11.23 11.20 -9.79
CA PHE A 160 -11.46 10.87 -11.19
C PHE A 160 -12.93 10.99 -11.60
N ASN A 161 -13.16 11.35 -12.87
CA ASN A 161 -14.48 11.25 -13.46
C ASN A 161 -14.87 9.78 -13.71
N ARG A 162 -16.16 9.52 -13.97
CA ARG A 162 -16.70 8.16 -14.12
C ARG A 162 -15.95 7.28 -15.13
N ARG A 163 -15.52 7.85 -16.26
CA ARG A 163 -14.79 7.12 -17.32
C ARG A 163 -13.39 6.73 -16.85
N GLN A 164 -12.70 7.64 -16.18
CA GLN A 164 -11.39 7.40 -15.57
C GLN A 164 -11.47 6.38 -14.43
N GLN A 165 -12.52 6.45 -13.60
CA GLN A 165 -12.79 5.47 -12.55
C GLN A 165 -13.00 4.07 -13.13
N GLU A 166 -13.76 3.96 -14.23
CA GLU A 166 -13.96 2.68 -14.92
C GLU A 166 -12.63 2.10 -15.42
N ALA A 167 -11.76 2.91 -16.05
CA ALA A 167 -10.43 2.46 -16.49
C ALA A 167 -9.56 1.96 -15.32
N ALA A 168 -9.59 2.67 -14.19
CA ALA A 168 -8.89 2.27 -12.97
C ALA A 168 -9.40 0.92 -12.41
N LEU A 169 -10.72 0.75 -12.33
CA LEU A 169 -11.35 -0.49 -11.86
C LEU A 169 -11.06 -1.68 -12.80
N ARG A 170 -11.08 -1.45 -14.11
CA ARG A 170 -10.71 -2.46 -15.14
C ARG A 170 -9.28 -2.94 -14.97
N SER A 171 -8.32 -2.00 -14.89
CA SER A 171 -6.91 -2.33 -14.69
C SER A 171 -6.70 -3.07 -13.36
N LEU A 172 -7.29 -2.58 -12.28
CA LEU A 172 -7.23 -3.23 -10.97
C LEU A 172 -7.78 -4.66 -11.01
N ALA A 173 -9.00 -4.86 -11.51
CA ALA A 173 -9.64 -6.17 -11.55
C ALA A 173 -8.83 -7.21 -12.34
N ARG A 174 -8.27 -6.80 -13.49
CA ARG A 174 -7.35 -7.65 -14.28
C ARG A 174 -6.08 -8.01 -13.52
N GLY A 175 -5.52 -7.09 -12.74
CA GLY A 175 -4.35 -7.37 -11.92
C GLY A 175 -4.64 -8.34 -10.77
N LEU A 176 -5.82 -8.24 -10.16
CA LEU A 176 -6.21 -9.09 -9.03
C LEU A 176 -6.42 -10.57 -9.38
N VAL A 177 -6.58 -10.89 -10.67
CA VAL A 177 -6.69 -12.28 -11.19
C VAL A 177 -5.37 -12.86 -11.70
N SER A 178 -4.21 -12.32 -11.28
CA SER A 178 -2.88 -12.87 -11.58
C SER A 178 -2.26 -13.67 -10.41
N GLY A 179 -1.53 -14.77 -10.65
CA GLY A 179 -0.88 -15.57 -9.60
C GLY A 179 -1.84 -16.30 -8.65
N ARG A 180 -1.41 -17.38 -7.96
CA ARG A 180 -2.32 -18.26 -7.19
C ARG A 180 -1.83 -18.68 -5.80
N MET A 181 -1.04 -17.84 -5.13
CA MET A 181 -0.63 -18.07 -3.73
C MET A 181 -1.75 -17.67 -2.75
N VAL A 182 -2.70 -18.57 -2.51
CA VAL A 182 -3.93 -18.31 -1.74
C VAL A 182 -4.09 -19.14 -0.47
N LYS A 183 -3.03 -19.84 -0.02
CA LYS A 183 -3.08 -20.73 1.16
C LYS A 183 -3.57 -19.99 2.41
N VAL A 184 -2.95 -18.86 2.75
CA VAL A 184 -3.34 -18.05 3.91
C VAL A 184 -4.76 -17.51 3.76
N TYR A 185 -5.17 -17.11 2.54
CA TYR A 185 -6.51 -16.60 2.27
C TYR A 185 -7.61 -17.65 2.50
N ARG A 186 -7.41 -18.88 2.01
CA ARG A 186 -8.38 -19.98 2.23
C ARG A 186 -8.58 -20.22 3.71
N ARG A 187 -7.47 -20.30 4.47
CA ARG A 187 -7.52 -20.43 5.92
C ARG A 187 -8.21 -19.23 6.58
N SER A 188 -7.87 -17.99 6.22
CA SER A 188 -8.53 -16.79 6.76
C SER A 188 -10.04 -16.85 6.58
N ARG A 189 -10.53 -17.30 5.42
CA ARG A 189 -11.97 -17.48 5.15
C ARG A 189 -12.63 -18.54 6.03
N GLU A 190 -11.94 -19.64 6.32
CA GLU A 190 -12.43 -20.68 7.25
C GLU A 190 -12.47 -20.16 8.70
N LEU A 191 -11.55 -19.26 9.04
CA LEU A 191 -11.35 -18.75 10.39
C LEU A 191 -12.21 -17.55 10.75
N VAL A 192 -12.82 -16.82 9.80
CA VAL A 192 -13.57 -15.57 10.10
C VAL A 192 -14.66 -15.80 11.15
N ALA A 193 -15.33 -16.96 11.14
CA ALA A 193 -16.37 -17.32 12.09
C ALA A 193 -15.84 -17.63 13.50
N ARG A 194 -14.52 -17.81 13.68
CA ARG A 194 -13.90 -18.09 14.99
C ARG A 194 -13.61 -16.84 15.81
N LEU A 195 -13.61 -15.65 15.19
CA LEU A 195 -13.58 -14.38 15.93
C LEU A 195 -14.91 -14.22 16.69
N PRO A 196 -14.90 -13.72 17.94
CA PRO A 196 -16.12 -13.59 18.73
C PRO A 196 -17.07 -12.53 18.14
N ASP A 197 -18.34 -12.64 18.49
CA ASP A 197 -19.30 -11.57 18.20
C ASP A 197 -18.95 -10.30 18.99
N GLY A 198 -19.11 -9.15 18.35
CA GLY A 198 -18.72 -7.88 18.96
C GLY A 198 -17.21 -7.73 19.21
N TRP A 199 -16.34 -8.49 18.53
CA TRP A 199 -14.87 -8.40 18.66
C TRP A 199 -14.29 -6.99 18.52
N LEU A 200 -14.98 -6.09 17.82
CA LEU A 200 -14.62 -4.67 17.69
C LEU A 200 -14.82 -3.85 18.97
N ARG A 201 -15.56 -4.37 19.97
CA ARG A 201 -15.82 -3.75 21.27
C ARG A 201 -14.83 -4.18 22.36
N GLY A 202 -13.77 -4.91 21.99
CA GLY A 202 -12.71 -5.28 22.92
C GLY A 202 -12.04 -4.04 23.55
N LYS A 203 -11.44 -4.22 24.72
CA LYS A 203 -10.75 -3.16 25.45
C LYS A 203 -9.35 -2.96 24.89
N GLU A 204 -9.03 -1.74 24.49
CA GLU A 204 -7.68 -1.39 24.07
C GLU A 204 -6.70 -1.46 25.24
N GLN A 205 -5.60 -2.19 25.03
CA GLN A 205 -4.57 -2.47 26.03
C GLN A 205 -3.20 -2.31 25.37
N PRO A 206 -2.70 -1.08 25.21
CA PRO A 206 -1.52 -0.82 24.38
C PRO A 206 -0.26 -1.58 24.78
N SER A 207 -0.13 -2.03 26.03
CA SER A 207 0.95 -2.94 26.46
C SER A 207 0.92 -4.30 25.75
N ARG A 208 -0.28 -4.85 25.50
CA ARG A 208 -0.47 -6.17 24.90
C ARG A 208 -0.11 -6.22 23.42
N SER A 209 0.00 -5.07 22.74
CA SER A 209 0.58 -4.99 21.40
C SER A 209 2.02 -5.53 21.37
N GLY A 210 2.78 -5.34 22.46
CA GLY A 210 4.12 -5.89 22.62
C GLY A 210 4.12 -7.41 22.74
N GLU A 211 3.14 -7.99 23.44
CA GLU A 211 2.96 -9.46 23.51
C GLU A 211 2.67 -10.05 22.13
N ILE A 212 1.81 -9.38 21.35
CA ILE A 212 1.48 -9.80 19.97
C ILE A 212 2.72 -9.72 19.08
N LEU A 213 3.48 -8.61 19.14
CA LEU A 213 4.77 -8.48 18.45
C LEU A 213 5.70 -9.65 18.79
N LEU A 214 5.91 -9.93 20.08
CA LEU A 214 6.79 -11.00 20.54
C LEU A 214 6.32 -12.38 20.05
N GLY A 215 5.03 -12.66 20.12
CA GLY A 215 4.46 -13.91 19.60
C GLY A 215 4.69 -14.08 18.10
N LEU A 216 4.54 -13.01 17.32
CA LEU A 216 4.72 -13.05 15.86
C LEU A 216 6.16 -13.38 15.43
N ARG A 217 7.17 -13.08 16.26
CA ARG A 217 8.59 -13.35 15.94
C ARG A 217 8.86 -14.82 15.62
N SER A 218 8.19 -15.74 16.30
CA SER A 218 8.39 -17.18 16.16
C SER A 218 7.26 -17.91 15.44
N CYS A 219 6.09 -17.26 15.26
CA CYS A 219 4.94 -17.88 14.60
C CYS A 219 5.20 -18.18 13.11
N ASP A 220 4.63 -19.29 12.65
CA ASP A 220 4.25 -19.45 11.25
C ASP A 220 2.92 -18.74 10.93
N SER A 221 2.52 -18.75 9.67
CA SER A 221 1.33 -18.07 9.16
C SER A 221 0.02 -18.59 9.80
N LYS A 222 -0.04 -19.86 10.20
CA LYS A 222 -1.19 -20.44 10.89
C LYS A 222 -1.22 -20.00 12.35
N GLN A 223 -0.09 -20.09 13.04
CA GLN A 223 0.05 -19.71 14.44
C GLN A 223 -0.22 -18.22 14.64
N ALA A 224 0.22 -17.36 13.71
CA ALA A 224 -0.06 -15.93 13.78
C ALA A 224 -1.56 -15.61 13.68
N GLN A 225 -2.30 -16.33 12.85
CA GLN A 225 -3.77 -16.19 12.78
C GLN A 225 -4.45 -16.71 14.04
N ASP A 226 -4.02 -17.86 14.56
CA ASP A 226 -4.54 -18.42 15.80
C ASP A 226 -4.24 -17.47 17.00
N LEU A 227 -3.06 -16.83 17.05
CA LEU A 227 -2.68 -15.81 18.03
C LEU A 227 -3.64 -14.61 18.02
N VAL A 228 -3.95 -14.07 16.84
CA VAL A 228 -4.90 -12.95 16.70
C VAL A 228 -6.32 -13.33 17.11
N ILE A 229 -6.76 -14.55 16.80
CA ILE A 229 -8.07 -15.05 17.25
C ILE A 229 -8.12 -15.15 18.77
N THR A 230 -7.06 -15.68 19.39
CA THR A 230 -6.95 -15.78 20.85
C THR A 230 -6.99 -14.39 21.50
N ALA A 231 -6.23 -13.43 20.98
CA ALA A 231 -6.26 -12.03 21.43
C ALA A 231 -7.68 -11.45 21.45
N PHE A 232 -8.46 -11.63 20.38
CA PHE A 232 -9.84 -11.15 20.35
C PHE A 232 -10.77 -11.88 21.32
N ARG A 233 -10.58 -13.18 21.54
CA ARG A 233 -11.36 -13.96 22.51
C ARG A 233 -11.11 -13.54 23.95
N GLU A 234 -9.90 -13.09 24.24
CA GLU A 234 -9.53 -12.47 25.52
C GLU A 234 -10.06 -11.04 25.67
N GLY A 235 -10.83 -10.53 24.71
CA GLY A 235 -11.41 -9.20 24.74
C GLY A 235 -10.42 -8.07 24.44
N ILE A 236 -9.27 -8.36 23.80
CA ILE A 236 -8.35 -7.32 23.34
C ILE A 236 -9.00 -6.54 22.18
N GLY A 237 -8.92 -5.21 22.27
CA GLY A 237 -9.45 -4.31 21.25
C GLY A 237 -8.69 -4.36 19.91
N PRO A 238 -9.37 -4.02 18.80
CA PRO A 238 -8.77 -4.07 17.46
C PRO A 238 -7.56 -3.16 17.26
N GLN A 239 -7.49 -1.99 17.90
CA GLN A 239 -6.32 -1.11 17.76
C GLN A 239 -5.06 -1.80 18.31
N THR A 240 -5.15 -2.43 19.47
CA THR A 240 -4.06 -3.14 20.14
C THR A 240 -3.53 -4.29 19.29
N VAL A 241 -4.43 -5.04 18.65
CA VAL A 241 -4.05 -6.12 17.72
C VAL A 241 -3.35 -5.56 16.49
N TRP A 242 -3.94 -4.55 15.84
CA TRP A 242 -3.33 -3.93 14.67
C TRP A 242 -1.98 -3.29 14.99
N ASP A 243 -1.83 -2.69 16.17
CA ASP A 243 -0.56 -2.13 16.64
C ASP A 243 0.54 -3.20 16.74
N GLY A 244 0.23 -4.39 17.25
CA GLY A 244 1.17 -5.52 17.23
C GLY A 244 1.59 -5.92 15.81
N LEU A 245 0.64 -5.97 14.87
CA LEU A 245 0.91 -6.28 13.46
C LEU A 245 1.79 -5.20 12.79
N ARG A 246 1.50 -3.91 13.04
CA ARG A 246 2.27 -2.75 12.55
C ARG A 246 3.69 -2.74 13.09
N LEU A 247 3.83 -2.99 14.38
CA LEU A 247 5.14 -3.09 15.04
C LEU A 247 5.96 -4.19 14.40
N TYR A 248 5.39 -5.37 14.19
CA TYR A 248 6.13 -6.48 13.60
C TYR A 248 6.50 -6.23 12.13
N ALA A 249 5.63 -5.60 11.35
CA ALA A 249 5.96 -5.15 9.99
C ALA A 249 7.17 -4.20 9.99
N SER A 250 7.17 -3.23 10.91
CA SER A 250 8.27 -2.28 11.09
C SER A 250 9.54 -2.96 11.58
N GLU A 251 9.43 -4.01 12.39
CA GLU A 251 10.56 -4.81 12.88
C GLU A 251 11.25 -5.58 11.75
N LEU A 252 10.47 -6.24 10.88
CA LEU A 252 11.01 -6.88 9.68
C LEU A 252 11.73 -5.87 8.78
N PHE A 253 11.24 -4.64 8.70
CA PHE A 253 11.94 -3.59 7.98
C PHE A 253 13.22 -3.11 8.70
N HIS A 254 13.19 -3.03 10.02
CA HIS A 254 14.35 -2.66 10.83
C HIS A 254 15.49 -3.69 10.73
N GLN A 255 15.15 -4.98 10.79
CA GLN A 255 16.09 -6.10 10.72
C GLN A 255 16.60 -6.37 9.29
N ARG A 256 16.28 -5.51 8.31
CA ARG A 256 16.85 -5.61 6.96
C ARG A 256 18.38 -5.59 7.01
N ALA A 257 19.01 -6.17 5.99
CA ALA A 257 20.45 -6.15 5.84
C ALA A 257 20.92 -4.74 5.39
N HIS A 258 21.18 -3.84 6.34
CA HIS A 258 21.67 -2.47 6.08
C HIS A 258 23.02 -2.44 5.36
N ASP A 259 23.82 -3.49 5.52
CA ASP A 259 25.19 -3.58 5.00
C ASP A 259 25.27 -4.13 3.56
N GLN A 260 24.12 -4.44 2.96
CA GLN A 260 24.06 -4.86 1.56
C GLN A 260 23.93 -3.64 0.64
N ALA A 261 24.66 -3.66 -0.47
CA ALA A 261 24.60 -2.60 -1.47
C ALA A 261 23.15 -2.40 -1.97
N PRO A 262 22.67 -1.15 -2.05
CA PRO A 262 21.28 -0.82 -2.42
C PRO A 262 20.89 -1.19 -3.87
N ASP A 263 21.87 -1.59 -4.70
CA ASP A 263 21.67 -2.03 -6.08
C ASP A 263 21.15 -3.47 -6.19
N ARG A 264 21.29 -4.28 -5.13
CA ARG A 264 20.60 -5.55 -5.02
C ARG A 264 19.19 -5.24 -4.54
N GLY A 265 18.18 -5.41 -5.41
CA GLY A 265 16.75 -5.22 -5.09
C GLY A 265 16.25 -5.95 -3.82
N ALA A 266 17.08 -6.81 -3.22
CA ALA A 266 17.00 -7.31 -1.86
C ALA A 266 16.79 -6.23 -0.77
N VAL A 267 17.44 -5.07 -0.84
CA VAL A 267 17.39 -4.06 0.26
C VAL A 267 15.99 -3.44 0.42
N VAL A 268 15.22 -3.33 -0.67
CA VAL A 268 13.87 -2.74 -0.64
C VAL A 268 12.78 -3.76 -0.34
N LEU A 269 13.06 -5.07 -0.39
CA LEU A 269 12.03 -6.10 -0.18
C LEU A 269 11.29 -5.95 1.17
N PRO A 270 11.97 -5.66 2.30
CA PRO A 270 11.29 -5.49 3.59
C PRO A 270 10.31 -4.31 3.66
N VAL A 271 10.36 -3.36 2.72
CA VAL A 271 9.35 -2.28 2.61
C VAL A 271 7.95 -2.84 2.38
N HIS A 272 7.85 -4.01 1.73
CA HIS A 272 6.58 -4.64 1.42
C HIS A 272 5.80 -5.05 2.68
N ALA A 273 6.48 -5.49 3.75
CA ALA A 273 5.79 -5.79 5.01
C ALA A 273 5.03 -4.57 5.54
N VAL A 274 5.66 -3.39 5.59
CA VAL A 274 5.02 -2.17 6.11
C VAL A 274 3.95 -1.64 5.15
N THR A 275 4.26 -1.56 3.85
CA THR A 275 3.32 -1.01 2.86
C THR A 275 2.08 -1.91 2.68
N GLU A 276 2.21 -3.22 2.82
CA GLU A 276 1.08 -4.15 2.77
C GLU A 276 0.21 -4.12 4.01
N ILE A 277 0.82 -4.08 5.20
CA ILE A 277 0.05 -4.00 6.44
C ILE A 277 -0.69 -2.67 6.52
N GLU A 278 -0.10 -1.60 6.00
CA GLU A 278 -0.80 -0.33 5.84
C GLU A 278 -1.98 -0.44 4.87
N ALA A 279 -1.79 -1.09 3.73
CA ALA A 279 -2.83 -1.26 2.73
C ALA A 279 -3.98 -2.14 3.24
N LEU A 280 -3.68 -3.25 3.92
CA LEU A 280 -4.68 -4.12 4.56
C LEU A 280 -5.40 -3.38 5.70
N GLY A 281 -4.67 -2.59 6.49
CA GLY A 281 -5.23 -1.75 7.54
C GLY A 281 -6.15 -0.65 6.99
N TYR A 282 -5.78 -0.03 5.87
CA TYR A 282 -6.62 0.92 5.15
C TYR A 282 -7.89 0.26 4.64
N ALA A 283 -7.78 -0.87 3.95
CA ALA A 283 -8.94 -1.63 3.50
C ALA A 283 -9.83 -2.05 4.69
N TRP A 284 -9.24 -2.42 5.83
CA TRP A 284 -9.98 -2.79 7.03
C TRP A 284 -10.76 -1.60 7.61
N ARG A 285 -10.16 -0.41 7.64
CA ARG A 285 -10.84 0.82 8.09
C ARG A 285 -11.94 1.24 7.13
N ALA A 286 -11.67 1.17 5.83
CA ALA A 286 -12.61 1.54 4.77
C ALA A 286 -13.78 0.55 4.62
N ALA A 287 -13.56 -0.73 4.91
CA ALA A 287 -14.58 -1.75 4.80
C ALA A 287 -15.75 -1.51 5.77
N THR A 288 -16.98 -1.69 5.30
CA THR A 288 -18.19 -1.60 6.11
C THR A 288 -18.70 -2.98 6.56
N HIS A 289 -18.45 -4.03 5.77
CA HIS A 289 -18.88 -5.39 6.12
C HIS A 289 -17.95 -6.03 7.17
N ASP A 290 -18.55 -6.58 8.24
CA ASP A 290 -17.84 -7.27 9.31
C ASP A 290 -17.02 -8.48 8.79
N ALA A 291 -17.58 -9.25 7.86
CA ALA A 291 -16.88 -10.38 7.24
C ALA A 291 -15.58 -9.96 6.52
N THR A 292 -15.60 -8.81 5.85
CA THR A 292 -14.41 -8.23 5.18
C THR A 292 -13.39 -7.78 6.22
N LYS A 293 -13.82 -7.12 7.30
CA LYS A 293 -12.91 -6.72 8.39
C LYS A 293 -12.23 -7.93 9.05
N ARG A 294 -12.98 -9.00 9.36
CA ARG A 294 -12.45 -10.25 9.92
C ARG A 294 -11.42 -10.89 8.99
N LEU A 295 -11.73 -10.96 7.70
CA LEU A 295 -10.84 -11.50 6.69
C LEU A 295 -9.52 -10.71 6.61
N LEU A 296 -9.59 -9.38 6.59
CA LEU A 296 -8.42 -8.52 6.41
C LEU A 296 -7.44 -8.58 7.58
N VAL A 297 -7.93 -8.60 8.82
CA VAL A 297 -7.04 -8.70 10.00
C VAL A 297 -6.36 -10.08 10.08
N LEU A 298 -7.06 -11.15 9.71
CA LEU A 298 -6.48 -12.50 9.63
C LEU A 298 -5.49 -12.65 8.48
N GLN A 299 -5.70 -11.95 7.36
CA GLN A 299 -4.73 -11.89 6.26
C GLN A 299 -3.46 -11.15 6.67
N ALA A 300 -3.60 -10.00 7.32
CA ALA A 300 -2.47 -9.24 7.85
C ALA A 300 -1.62 -10.09 8.81
N ALA A 301 -2.27 -10.81 9.74
CA ALA A 301 -1.60 -11.71 10.67
C ALA A 301 -0.86 -12.84 9.96
N GLY A 302 -1.51 -13.51 9.00
CA GLY A 302 -0.92 -14.66 8.32
C GLY A 302 0.21 -14.32 7.34
N TRP A 303 0.24 -13.11 6.76
CA TRP A 303 1.28 -12.74 5.79
C TRP A 303 2.58 -12.26 6.41
N LEU A 304 2.58 -11.76 7.64
CA LEU A 304 3.80 -11.29 8.30
C LEU A 304 4.86 -12.40 8.48
N PRO A 305 4.51 -13.61 8.95
CA PRO A 305 5.44 -14.74 8.92
C PRO A 305 5.91 -15.13 7.51
N ASP A 306 5.03 -15.12 6.51
CA ASP A 306 5.39 -15.41 5.12
C ASP A 306 6.43 -14.39 4.59
N HIS A 307 6.28 -13.11 4.94
CA HIS A 307 7.29 -12.06 4.66
C HIS A 307 8.63 -12.38 5.31
N ARG A 308 8.65 -12.68 6.61
CA ARG A 308 9.88 -13.05 7.32
C ARG A 308 10.62 -14.18 6.61
N VAL A 309 9.92 -15.27 6.29
CA VAL A 309 10.50 -16.44 5.60
C VAL A 309 11.00 -16.06 4.20
N LEU A 310 10.24 -15.26 3.47
CA LEU A 310 10.61 -14.80 2.13
C LEU A 310 11.88 -13.93 2.17
N PHE A 311 11.97 -12.98 3.10
CA PHE A 311 13.13 -12.10 3.24
C PHE A 311 14.37 -12.89 3.65
N ALA A 312 14.24 -13.82 4.60
CA ALA A 312 15.35 -14.70 5.00
C ALA A 312 15.91 -15.44 3.78
N ARG A 313 15.02 -16.01 2.96
CA ARG A 313 15.40 -16.74 1.75
C ARG A 313 16.02 -15.86 0.65
N ARG A 314 15.53 -14.63 0.44
CA ARG A 314 15.91 -13.79 -0.71
C ARG A 314 17.03 -12.80 -0.44
N THR A 315 17.21 -12.39 0.81
CA THR A 315 18.10 -11.28 1.17
C THR A 315 19.08 -11.64 2.27
N GLY A 316 19.03 -12.87 2.80
CA GLY A 316 19.77 -13.23 4.02
C GLY A 316 19.29 -12.42 5.23
N HIS A 317 18.01 -12.05 5.27
CA HIS A 317 17.42 -11.34 6.40
C HIS A 317 17.68 -12.12 7.69
N ASP A 318 18.26 -11.44 8.67
CA ASP A 318 18.72 -12.03 9.91
C ASP A 318 17.81 -11.63 11.06
N THR A 319 16.94 -12.56 11.45
CA THR A 319 15.99 -12.38 12.55
C THR A 319 16.65 -12.45 13.93
N SER A 320 17.96 -12.72 14.01
CA SER A 320 18.73 -12.62 15.25
C SER A 320 19.17 -11.18 15.56
N ARG A 321 19.10 -10.27 14.57
CA ARG A 321 19.34 -8.84 14.78
C ARG A 321 18.38 -8.28 15.84
N PRO A 322 18.81 -7.29 16.65
CA PRO A 322 17.95 -6.65 17.64
C PRO A 322 16.59 -6.22 17.06
N GLY A 323 15.52 -6.53 17.79
CA GLY A 323 14.17 -6.09 17.43
C GLY A 323 13.93 -4.62 17.78
N LEU A 324 12.73 -4.14 17.51
CA LEU A 324 12.37 -2.74 17.78
C LEU A 324 12.38 -2.37 19.28
N ASP A 325 12.27 -3.37 20.16
CA ASP A 325 12.37 -3.25 21.61
C ASP A 325 13.71 -2.65 22.08
N VAL A 326 14.78 -2.82 21.28
CA VAL A 326 16.10 -2.25 21.56
C VAL A 326 16.26 -0.84 20.97
N VAL A 327 15.73 -0.60 19.77
CA VAL A 327 15.97 0.62 18.96
C VAL A 327 15.42 1.90 19.58
N ALA A 328 14.22 1.84 20.18
CA ALA A 328 13.56 3.05 20.68
C ALA A 328 14.16 3.57 21.99
N ARG A 329 14.83 2.71 22.77
CA ARG A 329 15.49 3.10 24.03
C ARG A 329 16.66 4.06 23.78
N GLU A 330 17.28 3.99 22.61
CA GLU A 330 18.48 4.75 22.27
C GLU A 330 18.19 6.14 21.67
N ARG A 331 16.92 6.45 21.33
CA ARG A 331 16.57 7.65 20.56
C ARG A 331 15.63 8.65 21.27
N GLY A 332 15.81 8.89 22.58
CA GLY A 332 15.23 10.07 23.26
C GLY A 332 13.72 10.31 23.03
N GLN A 333 13.25 11.55 23.21
CA GLN A 333 11.89 11.95 22.86
C GLN A 333 11.85 12.48 21.41
N ILE A 334 11.51 11.63 20.44
CA ILE A 334 11.34 12.05 19.04
C ILE A 334 10.07 12.91 18.89
N GLN A 335 10.23 14.13 18.35
CA GLN A 335 9.09 14.98 17.94
C GLN A 335 8.48 14.43 16.64
N ILE A 336 7.49 13.53 16.78
CA ILE A 336 6.94 12.73 15.68
C ILE A 336 6.50 13.57 14.47
N ALA A 337 5.82 14.69 14.69
CA ALA A 337 5.35 15.54 13.59
C ALA A 337 6.51 16.19 12.81
N ALA A 338 7.51 16.72 13.53
CA ALA A 338 8.69 17.32 12.91
C ALA A 338 9.51 16.27 12.16
N GLU A 339 9.63 15.07 12.73
CA GLU A 339 10.35 13.97 12.09
C GLU A 339 9.64 13.49 10.81
N LEU A 340 8.32 13.33 10.82
CA LEU A 340 7.57 13.00 9.60
C LEU A 340 7.71 14.07 8.51
N ALA A 341 7.68 15.36 8.88
CA ALA A 341 7.90 16.46 7.95
C ALA A 341 9.32 16.40 7.34
N ARG A 342 10.33 16.14 8.18
CA ARG A 342 11.73 15.99 7.77
C ARG A 342 11.92 14.82 6.80
N LEU A 343 11.34 13.66 7.09
CA LEU A 343 11.39 12.47 6.24
C LEU A 343 10.66 12.70 4.91
N THR A 344 9.49 13.34 4.94
CA THR A 344 8.72 13.67 3.73
C THR A 344 9.51 14.61 2.81
N ARG A 345 10.11 15.66 3.38
CA ARG A 345 11.00 16.56 2.64
C ARG A 345 12.20 15.81 2.06
N SER A 346 12.83 14.91 2.83
CA SER A 346 13.94 14.11 2.31
C SER A 346 13.52 13.30 1.08
N VAL A 347 12.38 12.61 1.15
CA VAL A 347 11.85 11.84 0.02
C VAL A 347 11.56 12.73 -1.19
N ALA A 348 10.94 13.89 -0.99
CA ALA A 348 10.66 14.81 -2.10
C ALA A 348 11.93 15.23 -2.85
N HIS A 349 13.05 15.40 -2.15
CA HIS A 349 14.32 15.85 -2.75
C HIS A 349 15.23 14.71 -3.21
N ARG A 350 15.20 13.57 -2.52
CA ARG A 350 16.26 12.55 -2.56
C ARG A 350 15.74 11.14 -2.83
N ALA A 351 14.46 10.97 -3.14
CA ALA A 351 13.95 9.64 -3.52
C ALA A 351 14.77 9.06 -4.67
N ALA A 352 15.37 7.90 -4.41
CA ALA A 352 16.11 7.12 -5.38
C ALA A 352 15.20 6.12 -6.10
N GLU A 353 14.14 5.65 -5.44
CA GLU A 353 13.28 4.59 -5.95
C GLU A 353 11.83 4.69 -5.42
N ALA A 354 10.89 3.97 -6.04
CA ALA A 354 9.45 4.17 -5.83
C ALA A 354 8.94 3.68 -4.46
N HIS A 355 9.65 2.75 -3.81
CA HIS A 355 9.30 2.23 -2.51
C HIS A 355 9.45 3.28 -1.40
N GLN A 356 10.43 4.20 -1.48
CA GLN A 356 10.60 5.30 -0.53
C GLN A 356 9.34 6.17 -0.44
N ILE A 357 8.70 6.53 -1.56
CA ILE A 357 7.47 7.33 -1.58
C ILE A 357 6.32 6.56 -0.90
N LYS A 358 6.11 5.30 -1.29
CA LYS A 358 5.07 4.44 -0.70
C LYS A 358 5.29 4.21 0.79
N TYR A 359 6.54 3.95 1.19
CA TYR A 359 6.92 3.69 2.56
C TYR A 359 6.76 4.92 3.45
N ALA A 360 7.17 6.10 2.97
CA ALA A 360 6.98 7.35 3.70
C ALA A 360 5.50 7.67 3.93
N ALA A 361 4.66 7.50 2.90
CA ALA A 361 3.21 7.65 3.05
C ALA A 361 2.61 6.61 4.00
N ALA A 362 3.02 5.34 3.86
CA ALA A 362 2.55 4.27 4.72
C ALA A 362 2.92 4.54 6.18
N LEU A 363 4.16 4.93 6.47
CA LEU A 363 4.60 5.34 7.79
C LEU A 363 3.76 6.50 8.35
N ALA A 364 3.57 7.56 7.54
CA ALA A 364 2.79 8.72 7.95
C ALA A 364 1.33 8.35 8.30
N ASN A 365 0.75 7.39 7.58
CA ASN A 365 -0.56 6.83 7.89
C ASN A 365 -0.53 5.99 9.17
N GLU A 366 0.39 5.05 9.28
CA GLU A 366 0.46 4.14 10.42
C GLU A 366 0.69 4.87 11.74
N VAL A 367 1.51 5.94 11.74
CA VAL A 367 1.71 6.81 12.91
C VAL A 367 0.41 7.47 13.40
N ARG A 368 -0.56 7.72 12.52
CA ARG A 368 -1.86 8.31 12.89
C ARG A 368 -2.76 7.31 13.59
N TYR A 369 -2.69 6.04 13.21
CA TYR A 369 -3.58 4.99 13.70
C TYR A 369 -3.01 4.18 14.86
N VAL A 370 -1.69 4.14 14.98
CA VAL A 370 -1.01 3.46 16.08
C VAL A 370 -1.18 4.25 17.38
N HIS A 371 -1.28 3.54 18.52
CA HIS A 371 -1.27 4.16 19.83
C HIS A 371 -0.02 5.05 20.00
N PRO A 372 -0.14 6.27 20.56
CA PRO A 372 0.97 7.24 20.65
C PRO A 372 2.27 6.68 21.21
N ARG A 373 2.17 5.77 22.21
CA ARG A 373 3.32 5.08 22.80
C ARG A 373 4.23 4.39 21.78
N TRP A 374 3.69 3.92 20.65
CA TRP A 374 4.41 3.09 19.69
C TRP A 374 4.98 3.89 18.52
N ARG A 375 4.59 5.17 18.36
CA ARG A 375 5.04 6.02 17.24
C ARG A 375 6.57 6.08 17.10
N PRO A 376 7.36 6.20 18.19
CA PRO A 376 8.83 6.20 18.05
C PRO A 376 9.39 4.91 17.42
N TRP A 377 8.79 3.75 17.73
CA TRP A 377 9.20 2.43 17.21
C TRP A 377 8.91 2.27 15.71
N LEU A 378 7.92 2.98 15.19
CA LEU A 378 7.61 3.00 13.75
C LEU A 378 8.53 3.98 12.99
N VAL A 379 8.79 5.15 13.57
CA VAL A 379 9.53 6.22 12.89
C VAL A 379 11.04 5.99 12.89
N ALA A 380 11.60 5.45 13.97
CA ALA A 380 13.06 5.29 14.09
C ALA A 380 13.70 4.44 12.97
N PRO A 381 13.13 3.27 12.57
CA PRO A 381 13.67 2.46 11.48
C PRO A 381 13.61 3.16 10.12
N ALA A 382 12.64 4.05 9.93
CA ALA A 382 12.40 4.72 8.65
C ALA A 382 13.47 5.76 8.32
N ALA A 383 14.02 6.44 9.34
CA ALA A 383 14.97 7.52 9.14
C ALA A 383 16.20 7.11 8.33
N ILE A 384 16.77 5.92 8.59
CA ILE A 384 17.97 5.44 7.88
C ILE A 384 17.69 5.28 6.38
N TYR A 385 16.50 4.82 6.01
CA TYR A 385 16.14 4.52 4.62
C TYR A 385 15.62 5.73 3.85
N LEU A 386 14.77 6.55 4.48
CA LEU A 386 14.17 7.71 3.83
C LEU A 386 15.13 8.92 3.76
N MET A 387 16.18 8.92 4.59
CA MET A 387 17.27 9.89 4.50
C MET A 387 18.42 9.44 3.59
N ALA A 388 18.38 8.18 3.11
CA ALA A 388 19.37 7.68 2.18
C ALA A 388 19.20 8.31 0.80
N GLY A 389 20.32 8.59 0.14
CA GLY A 389 20.37 9.15 -1.22
C GLY A 389 20.92 10.56 -1.26
N ALA A 390 21.56 10.89 -2.38
CA ALA A 390 21.95 12.25 -2.71
C ALA A 390 20.84 12.92 -3.52
N GLU A 391 20.85 14.25 -3.55
CA GLU A 391 19.98 14.99 -4.47
C GLU A 391 20.30 14.61 -5.92
N SER A 392 19.30 14.08 -6.62
CA SER A 392 19.45 13.61 -8.00
C SER A 392 19.58 14.77 -8.98
N GLU A 393 20.19 14.52 -10.14
CA GLU A 393 20.19 15.50 -11.23
C GLU A 393 18.76 15.85 -11.68
N SER A 394 17.84 14.88 -11.68
CA SER A 394 16.41 15.12 -11.95
C SER A 394 15.80 16.10 -10.94
N THR A 395 16.13 15.99 -9.66
CA THR A 395 15.67 16.93 -8.62
C THR A 395 16.20 18.34 -8.89
N ARG A 396 17.50 18.48 -9.17
CA ARG A 396 18.11 19.79 -9.49
C ARG A 396 17.45 20.44 -10.70
N LYS A 397 17.20 19.67 -11.77
CA LYS A 397 16.50 20.14 -12.97
C LYS A 397 15.06 20.55 -12.67
N ALA A 398 14.35 19.76 -11.85
CA ALA A 398 13.00 20.08 -11.42
C ALA A 398 12.96 21.40 -10.63
N MET A 399 13.87 21.60 -9.67
CA MET A 399 14.01 22.84 -8.90
C MET A 399 14.22 24.06 -9.80
N ALA A 400 15.09 23.94 -10.82
CA ALA A 400 15.31 25.03 -11.78
C ALA A 400 14.03 25.38 -12.57
N VAL A 401 13.23 24.39 -12.96
CA VAL A 401 11.94 24.59 -13.64
C VAL A 401 10.95 25.27 -12.71
N LEU A 402 10.82 24.80 -11.47
CA LEU A 402 9.93 25.39 -10.47
C LEU A 402 10.26 26.86 -10.21
N LYS A 403 11.55 27.19 -10.09
CA LYS A 403 12.00 28.58 -9.94
C LYS A 403 11.60 29.44 -11.15
N ARG A 404 11.83 28.97 -12.39
CA ARG A 404 11.41 29.69 -13.60
C ARG A 404 9.89 29.86 -13.72
N ALA A 405 9.13 28.91 -13.17
CA ALA A 405 7.69 28.93 -13.16
C ALA A 405 7.08 29.72 -11.97
N GLY A 406 7.90 30.38 -11.15
CA GLY A 406 7.44 31.19 -10.02
C GLY A 406 6.93 30.38 -8.82
N VAL A 407 7.40 29.14 -8.66
CA VAL A 407 7.12 28.31 -7.47
C VAL A 407 8.26 28.47 -6.48
N SER A 408 8.01 29.20 -5.40
CA SER A 408 8.92 29.42 -4.26
C SER A 408 8.49 28.66 -3.01
#